data_AF-A0A7Y5A933-F1
#
_entry.id   AF-A0A7Y5A933-F1
#
_cell.length_a   1.000
_cell.length_b   1.000
_cell.length_c   1.000
_cell.angle_alpha   90.00
_cell.angle_beta   90.00
_cell.angle_gamma   90.00
#
_symmetry.space_group_name_H-M   'P 1'
#
loop_
_entity.id
_entity.type
_entity.pdbx_description
1 polymer ?
#
loop_
_entity_poly.entity_id
_entity_poly.type
_entity_poly.pdbx_seq_one_letter_code
_entity_poly.pdbx_strand_id
1 'polypeptide(L)'
;SAQIKPLLHQAVQGADCTRLFAQIQALRPLQAQDLDLFRRVHAKFLHDFSFADVARALHGSWPSFDSATALARLQASHAALHSDFDGGIELPLPAERGLKNPTADLWLTWLTRMSGQPGVPAISLLADDFMHPRLYCFPARHASSAYRLLSGCAEARQHLGLLGPLPGAAHQHAYDRPLEHVIDQFVDALDTTPV
;
A
#
# COMPACT_ATOMS: atom_id res chain seq x y z
N SER A 1 -16.73 1.45 6.80
CA SER A 1 -16.90 2.89 6.51
C SER A 1 -17.86 3.07 5.34
N ALA A 2 -19.15 3.25 5.63
CA ALA A 2 -20.20 3.45 4.60
C ALA A 2 -20.75 4.89 4.57
N GLN A 3 -20.49 5.68 5.63
CA GLN A 3 -21.08 7.01 5.80
C GLN A 3 -20.36 8.12 5.03
N ILE A 4 -19.07 7.94 4.72
CA ILE A 4 -18.29 8.95 3.99
C ILE A 4 -18.50 8.89 2.46
N LYS A 5 -18.83 7.71 1.92
CA LYS A 5 -19.04 7.51 0.47
C LYS A 5 -20.14 8.42 -0.11
N PRO A 6 -21.33 8.54 0.52
CA PRO A 6 -22.36 9.47 0.05
C PRO A 6 -21.89 10.93 0.05
N LEU A 7 -21.10 11.34 1.05
CA LEU A 7 -20.58 12.71 1.15
C LEU A 7 -19.56 12.99 0.03
N LEU A 8 -18.70 12.01 -0.27
CA LEU A 8 -17.75 12.11 -1.40
C LEU A 8 -18.49 12.19 -2.75
N HIS A 9 -19.56 11.42 -2.94
CA HIS A 9 -20.39 11.53 -4.15
C HIS A 9 -21.06 12.90 -4.27
N GLN A 10 -21.55 13.46 -3.17
CA GLN A 10 -22.11 14.81 -3.14
C GLN A 10 -21.04 15.87 -3.48
N ALA A 11 -19.81 15.71 -2.99
CA ALA A 11 -18.70 16.59 -3.34
C ALA A 11 -18.39 16.56 -4.85
N VAL A 12 -18.34 15.37 -5.45
CA VAL A 12 -18.15 15.20 -6.91
C VAL A 12 -19.29 15.84 -7.71
N GLN A 13 -20.51 15.85 -7.17
CA GLN A 13 -21.67 16.49 -7.79
C GLN A 13 -21.75 18.01 -7.55
N GLY A 14 -20.73 18.62 -6.93
CA GLY A 14 -20.66 20.07 -6.71
C GLY A 14 -21.49 20.56 -5.53
N ALA A 15 -21.77 19.70 -4.53
CA ALA A 15 -22.43 20.14 -3.30
C ALA A 15 -21.56 21.16 -2.54
N ASP A 16 -22.21 22.06 -1.80
CA ASP A 16 -21.55 23.10 -1.02
C ASP A 16 -20.52 22.51 -0.02
N CYS A 17 -19.28 22.96 -0.15
CA CYS A 17 -18.16 22.57 0.69
C CYS A 17 -18.46 22.79 2.17
N THR A 18 -19.11 23.90 2.54
CA THR A 18 -19.36 24.25 3.94
C THR A 18 -20.26 23.22 4.61
N ARG A 19 -21.35 22.86 3.92
CA ARG A 19 -22.28 21.82 4.36
C ARG A 19 -21.63 20.44 4.42
N LEU A 20 -20.79 20.09 3.43
CA LEU A 20 -20.05 18.83 3.42
C LEU A 20 -19.09 18.72 4.60
N PHE A 21 -18.30 19.77 4.89
CA PHE A 21 -17.39 19.78 6.03
C PHE A 21 -18.14 19.65 7.36
N ALA A 22 -19.28 20.33 7.52
CA ALA A 22 -20.12 20.18 8.71
C ALA A 22 -20.64 18.74 8.86
N GLN A 23 -21.04 18.09 7.76
CA GLN A 23 -21.47 16.69 7.76
C GLN A 23 -20.32 15.72 8.08
N ILE A 24 -19.11 15.98 7.56
CA ILE A 24 -17.91 15.21 7.89
C ILE A 24 -17.57 15.35 9.38
N GLN A 25 -17.65 16.56 9.94
CA GLN A 25 -17.42 16.80 11.37
C GLN A 25 -18.49 16.12 12.26
N ALA A 26 -19.71 15.96 11.75
CA ALA A 26 -20.79 15.29 12.45
C ALA A 26 -20.71 13.75 12.37
N LEU A 27 -19.80 13.18 11.56
CA LEU A 27 -19.58 11.74 11.54
C LEU A 27 -19.11 11.25 12.92
N ARG A 28 -19.60 10.10 13.34
CA ARG A 28 -19.15 9.47 14.59
C ARG A 28 -17.63 9.32 14.55
N PRO A 29 -16.89 9.81 15.56
CA PRO A 29 -15.45 9.62 15.62
C PRO A 29 -15.13 8.13 15.76
N LEU A 30 -14.04 7.70 15.14
CA LEU A 30 -13.53 6.34 15.32
C LEU A 30 -13.11 6.16 16.78
N GLN A 31 -13.67 5.16 17.44
CA GLN A 31 -13.34 4.83 18.82
C GLN A 31 -12.19 3.82 18.86
N ALA A 32 -11.51 3.72 20.01
CA ALA A 32 -10.45 2.74 20.23
C ALA A 32 -10.90 1.31 19.86
N GLN A 33 -12.14 0.95 20.19
CA GLN A 33 -12.71 -0.36 19.85
C GLN A 33 -12.83 -0.62 18.35
N ASP A 34 -13.15 0.40 17.56
CA ASP A 34 -13.22 0.29 16.10
C ASP A 34 -11.81 0.03 15.54
N LEU A 35 -10.81 0.77 16.04
CA LEU A 35 -9.40 0.59 15.67
C LEU A 35 -8.88 -0.79 16.07
N ASP A 36 -9.23 -1.26 17.26
CA ASP A 36 -8.82 -2.60 17.74
C ASP A 36 -9.46 -3.72 16.92
N LEU A 37 -10.69 -3.54 16.44
CA LEU A 37 -11.30 -4.46 15.51
C LEU A 37 -10.51 -4.53 14.20
N PHE A 38 -10.18 -3.38 13.60
CA PHE A 38 -9.37 -3.35 12.37
C PHE A 38 -8.00 -4.00 12.57
N ARG A 39 -7.32 -3.72 13.70
CA ARG A 39 -6.04 -4.36 14.03
C ARG A 39 -6.15 -5.89 14.14
N ARG A 40 -7.21 -6.41 14.78
CA ARG A 40 -7.43 -7.85 14.90
C ARG A 40 -7.73 -8.51 13.55
N VAL A 41 -8.56 -7.87 12.72
CA VAL A 41 -8.86 -8.36 11.38
C VAL A 41 -7.59 -8.42 10.54
N HIS A 42 -6.77 -7.37 10.60
CA HIS A 42 -5.49 -7.32 9.89
C HIS A 42 -4.50 -8.36 10.40
N ALA A 43 -4.34 -8.49 11.71
CA ALA A 43 -3.47 -9.53 12.29
C ALA A 43 -3.90 -10.95 11.87
N LYS A 44 -5.20 -11.22 11.87
CA LYS A 44 -5.75 -12.49 11.36
C LYS A 44 -5.43 -12.68 9.88
N PHE A 45 -5.55 -11.63 9.06
CA PHE A 45 -5.17 -11.69 7.65
C PHE A 45 -3.69 -12.04 7.46
N LEU A 46 -2.79 -11.43 8.22
CA LEU A 46 -1.35 -11.73 8.14
C LEU A 46 -0.99 -13.16 8.58
N HIS A 47 -1.79 -13.75 9.47
CA HIS A 47 -1.60 -15.10 9.96
C HIS A 47 -2.19 -16.16 9.03
N ASP A 48 -3.39 -15.91 8.48
CA ASP A 48 -4.15 -16.90 7.72
C ASP A 48 -3.77 -16.97 6.23
N PHE A 49 -3.17 -15.91 5.68
CA PHE A 49 -2.82 -15.84 4.26
C PHE A 49 -1.31 -15.89 4.04
N SER A 50 -0.92 -16.43 2.88
CA SER A 50 0.46 -16.47 2.40
C SER A 50 0.72 -15.40 1.34
N PHE A 51 1.99 -15.16 1.00
CA PHE A 51 2.33 -14.25 -0.09
C PHE A 51 1.93 -14.82 -1.46
N ALA A 52 1.92 -16.15 -1.61
CA ALA A 52 1.39 -16.82 -2.79
C ALA A 52 -0.12 -16.58 -2.98
N ASP A 53 -0.89 -16.50 -1.90
CA ASP A 53 -2.32 -16.17 -1.97
C ASP A 53 -2.56 -14.74 -2.44
N VAL A 54 -1.73 -13.80 -1.98
CA VAL A 54 -1.75 -12.40 -2.44
C VAL A 54 -1.40 -12.33 -3.92
N ALA A 55 -0.36 -13.03 -4.37
CA ALA A 55 0.00 -13.10 -5.79
C ALA A 55 -1.14 -13.66 -6.65
N ARG A 56 -1.83 -14.70 -6.16
CA ARG A 56 -2.98 -15.29 -6.84
C ARG A 56 -4.15 -14.32 -6.94
N ALA A 57 -4.44 -13.57 -5.88
CA ALA A 57 -5.47 -12.53 -5.89
C ALA A 57 -5.12 -11.38 -6.85
N LEU A 58 -3.84 -11.02 -6.94
CA LEU A 58 -3.38 -9.98 -7.86
C LEU A 58 -3.42 -10.42 -9.32
N HIS A 59 -3.30 -11.71 -9.62
CA HIS A 59 -3.18 -12.23 -10.98
C HIS A 59 -4.31 -11.79 -11.93
N GLY A 60 -5.53 -11.59 -11.41
CA GLY A 60 -6.66 -11.12 -12.22
C GLY A 60 -6.49 -9.71 -12.79
N SER A 61 -5.95 -8.79 -11.99
CA SER A 61 -5.66 -7.40 -12.40
C SER A 61 -4.24 -7.20 -12.89
N TRP A 62 -3.31 -8.04 -12.44
CA TRP A 62 -1.88 -7.88 -12.64
C TRP A 62 -1.25 -9.23 -13.03
N PRO A 63 -1.45 -9.71 -14.26
CA PRO A 63 -0.97 -11.02 -14.69
C PRO A 63 0.56 -11.17 -14.65
N SER A 64 1.27 -10.04 -14.75
CA SER A 64 2.73 -9.96 -14.68
C SER A 64 3.29 -9.84 -13.26
N PHE A 65 2.44 -9.87 -12.23
CA PHE A 65 2.89 -9.85 -10.85
C PHE A 65 3.63 -11.16 -10.52
N ASP A 66 4.87 -11.02 -10.10
CA ASP A 66 5.73 -12.12 -9.64
C ASP A 66 6.24 -11.80 -8.24
N SER A 67 6.05 -12.73 -7.30
CA SER A 67 6.41 -12.55 -5.90
C SER A 67 7.89 -12.27 -5.70
N ALA A 68 8.78 -12.97 -6.43
CA ALA A 68 10.22 -12.78 -6.29
C ALA A 68 10.65 -11.38 -6.77
N THR A 69 10.15 -10.97 -7.94
CA THR A 69 10.35 -9.64 -8.49
C THR A 69 9.81 -8.56 -7.57
N ALA A 70 8.61 -8.74 -7.02
CA ALA A 70 7.98 -7.79 -6.10
C ALA A 70 8.82 -7.59 -4.83
N LEU A 71 9.33 -8.67 -4.22
CA LEU A 71 10.21 -8.59 -3.05
C LEU A 71 11.54 -7.91 -3.38
N ALA A 72 12.16 -8.22 -4.52
CA ALA A 72 13.39 -7.56 -4.95
C ALA A 72 13.20 -6.05 -5.19
N ARG A 73 12.04 -5.66 -5.76
CA ARG A 73 11.66 -4.25 -5.95
C ARG A 73 11.37 -3.54 -4.61
N LEU A 74 10.72 -4.23 -3.66
CA LEU A 74 10.56 -3.74 -2.29
C LEU A 74 11.92 -3.52 -1.63
N GLN A 75 12.84 -4.49 -1.73
CA GLN A 75 14.19 -4.34 -1.17
C GLN A 75 14.91 -3.12 -1.78
N ALA A 76 14.77 -2.89 -3.09
CA ALA A 76 15.34 -1.72 -3.74
C ALA A 76 14.71 -0.38 -3.29
N SER A 77 13.45 -0.38 -2.83
CA SER A 77 12.79 0.82 -2.31
C SER A 77 13.16 1.15 -0.86
N HIS A 78 13.90 0.25 -0.18
CA HIS A 78 14.33 0.45 1.20
C HIS A 78 15.09 1.77 1.41
N ALA A 79 16.02 2.12 0.52
CA ALA A 79 16.77 3.38 0.62
C ALA A 79 15.85 4.61 0.47
N ALA A 80 14.82 4.52 -0.38
CA ALA A 80 13.86 5.61 -0.57
C ALA A 80 13.03 5.88 0.69
N LEU A 81 12.74 4.85 1.49
CA LEU A 81 12.01 4.97 2.76
C LEU A 81 12.81 5.69 3.86
N HIS A 82 14.15 5.70 3.76
CA HIS A 82 15.06 6.30 4.74
C HIS A 82 15.63 7.67 4.30
N SER A 83 15.17 8.17 3.15
CA SER A 83 15.67 9.41 2.54
C SER A 83 14.52 10.40 2.32
N ASP A 84 14.86 11.66 2.02
CA ASP A 84 13.89 12.67 1.59
C ASP A 84 13.48 12.44 0.12
N PHE A 85 12.85 11.30 -0.14
CA PHE A 85 12.52 10.86 -1.49
C PHE A 85 11.33 11.64 -2.06
N ASP A 86 11.60 12.51 -3.04
CA ASP A 86 10.59 13.24 -3.81
C ASP A 86 9.94 12.38 -4.92
N GLY A 87 9.29 11.31 -4.50
CA GLY A 87 8.59 10.36 -5.36
C GLY A 87 7.60 9.50 -4.59
N GLY A 88 7.06 8.49 -5.27
CA GLY A 88 6.11 7.55 -4.68
C GLY A 88 6.37 6.11 -5.10
N ILE A 89 5.97 5.22 -4.21
CA ILE A 89 6.00 3.77 -4.38
C ILE A 89 4.62 3.33 -4.84
N GLU A 90 4.55 2.72 -6.02
CA GLU A 90 3.32 2.16 -6.59
C GLU A 90 3.22 0.67 -6.26
N LEU A 91 2.14 0.31 -5.56
CA LEU A 91 1.88 -1.03 -5.05
C LEU A 91 0.56 -1.53 -5.68
N PRO A 92 0.56 -2.70 -6.32
CA PRO A 92 -0.63 -3.21 -6.99
C PRO A 92 -1.67 -3.68 -5.96
N LEU A 93 -2.94 -3.48 -6.26
CA LEU A 93 -4.06 -4.00 -5.48
C LEU A 93 -4.92 -4.95 -6.34
N PRO A 94 -5.61 -5.92 -5.73
CA PRO A 94 -6.56 -6.79 -6.43
C PRO A 94 -7.83 -6.02 -6.84
N ALA A 95 -8.46 -6.37 -7.95
CA ALA A 95 -9.77 -5.80 -8.33
C ALA A 95 -10.89 -6.25 -7.37
N GLU A 96 -10.73 -7.40 -6.71
CA GLU A 96 -11.68 -7.95 -5.76
C GLU A 96 -11.89 -6.99 -4.59
N ARG A 97 -13.11 -6.43 -4.51
CA ARG A 97 -13.48 -5.43 -3.48
C ARG A 97 -13.20 -5.89 -2.04
N GLY A 98 -13.30 -7.19 -1.77
CA GLY A 98 -13.05 -7.77 -0.45
C GLY A 98 -11.57 -7.80 -0.05
N LEU A 99 -10.65 -7.78 -1.03
CA LEU A 99 -9.21 -7.93 -0.80
C LEU A 99 -8.42 -6.62 -0.99
N LYS A 100 -9.03 -5.58 -1.57
CA LYS A 100 -8.36 -4.26 -1.74
C LYS A 100 -7.82 -3.70 -0.44
N ASN A 101 -8.67 -3.55 0.58
CA ASN A 101 -8.25 -2.97 1.86
C ASN A 101 -7.25 -3.86 2.61
N PRO A 102 -7.47 -5.19 2.76
CA PRO A 102 -6.46 -6.05 3.37
C PRO A 102 -5.10 -6.02 2.67
N THR A 103 -5.08 -5.97 1.33
CA THR A 103 -3.83 -5.90 0.56
C THR A 103 -3.16 -4.53 0.71
N ALA A 104 -3.93 -3.44 0.76
CA ALA A 104 -3.40 -2.11 1.05
C ALA A 104 -2.79 -2.05 2.47
N ASP A 105 -3.49 -2.59 3.47
CA ASP A 105 -3.01 -2.64 4.86
C ASP A 105 -1.75 -3.52 4.99
N LEU A 106 -1.66 -4.62 4.23
CA LEU A 106 -0.46 -5.44 4.08
C LEU A 106 0.72 -4.60 3.58
N TRP A 107 0.55 -3.88 2.46
CA TRP A 107 1.61 -3.05 1.90
C TRP A 107 2.07 -1.96 2.86
N LEU A 108 1.14 -1.28 3.54
CA LEU A 108 1.48 -0.28 4.54
C LEU A 108 2.24 -0.89 5.72
N THR A 109 1.83 -2.07 6.18
CA THR A 109 2.53 -2.80 7.25
C THR A 109 3.95 -3.14 6.82
N TRP A 110 4.12 -3.63 5.58
CA TRP A 110 5.42 -3.99 5.02
C TRP A 110 6.35 -2.77 4.96
N LEU A 111 5.90 -1.66 4.37
CA LEU A 111 6.68 -0.43 4.26
C LEU A 111 6.99 0.18 5.64
N THR A 112 6.03 0.16 6.57
CA THR A 112 6.23 0.65 7.94
C THR A 112 7.32 -0.14 8.63
N ARG A 113 7.27 -1.49 8.56
CA ARG A 113 8.30 -2.35 9.17
C ARG A 113 9.67 -2.16 8.50
N MET A 114 9.71 -2.07 7.17
CA MET A 114 10.95 -1.80 6.44
C MET A 114 11.59 -0.45 6.82
N SER A 115 10.79 0.59 7.08
CA SER A 115 11.33 1.91 7.43
C SER A 115 11.87 1.99 8.87
N GLY A 116 11.45 1.08 9.76
CA GLY A 116 11.72 1.15 11.20
C GLY A 116 11.15 2.40 11.90
N GLN A 117 10.49 3.32 11.19
CA GLN A 117 10.05 4.61 11.73
C GLN A 117 8.52 4.71 11.79
N PRO A 118 7.95 5.17 12.92
CA PRO A 118 6.52 5.43 13.00
C PRO A 118 6.15 6.59 12.07
N GLY A 119 5.20 6.36 11.16
CA GLY A 119 4.66 7.39 10.28
C GLY A 119 5.21 7.40 8.85
N VAL A 120 6.01 6.41 8.45
CA VAL A 120 6.39 6.16 7.04
C VAL A 120 5.57 4.97 6.51
N PRO A 121 4.89 5.09 5.35
CA PRO A 121 4.84 6.27 4.48
C PRO A 121 4.02 7.42 5.09
N ALA A 122 4.46 8.66 4.84
CA ALA A 122 3.78 9.85 5.37
C ALA A 122 2.42 10.10 4.73
N ILE A 123 2.23 9.66 3.48
CA ILE A 123 0.98 9.75 2.73
C ILE A 123 0.75 8.42 2.01
N SER A 124 -0.47 7.90 2.09
CA SER A 124 -0.94 6.75 1.32
C SER A 124 -2.20 7.13 0.54
N LEU A 125 -2.22 6.88 -0.76
CA LEU A 125 -3.34 7.19 -1.64
C LEU A 125 -3.77 5.95 -2.42
N LEU A 126 -5.01 5.54 -2.21
CA LEU A 126 -5.63 4.44 -2.95
C LEU A 126 -6.29 5.00 -4.21
N ALA A 127 -5.77 4.63 -5.36
CA ALA A 127 -6.35 4.94 -6.67
C ALA A 127 -7.15 3.73 -7.15
N ASP A 128 -8.48 3.81 -7.09
CA ASP A 128 -9.37 2.74 -7.54
C ASP A 128 -9.93 3.06 -8.95
N ASP A 129 -9.32 2.48 -9.97
CA ASP A 129 -9.77 2.56 -11.37
C ASP A 129 -10.58 1.32 -11.82
N PHE A 130 -11.03 0.51 -10.86
CA PHE A 130 -11.73 -0.78 -11.01
C PHE A 130 -10.92 -1.91 -11.67
N MET A 131 -10.12 -1.62 -12.70
CA MET A 131 -9.40 -2.62 -13.50
C MET A 131 -8.01 -2.94 -12.92
N HIS A 132 -7.29 -1.90 -12.51
CA HIS A 132 -5.89 -1.96 -12.07
C HIS A 132 -5.71 -1.09 -10.81
N PRO A 133 -6.43 -1.39 -9.71
CA PRO A 133 -6.36 -0.56 -8.53
C PRO A 133 -4.94 -0.56 -7.97
N ARG A 134 -4.51 0.61 -7.47
CA ARG A 134 -3.15 0.84 -6.97
C ARG A 134 -3.18 1.55 -5.63
N LEU A 135 -2.16 1.30 -4.84
CA LEU A 135 -1.81 2.09 -3.68
C LEU A 135 -0.52 2.86 -3.99
N TYR A 136 -0.57 4.18 -3.91
CA TYR A 136 0.60 5.05 -3.98
C TYR A 136 1.01 5.45 -2.57
N CYS A 137 2.24 5.13 -2.19
CA CYS A 137 2.83 5.46 -0.90
C CYS A 137 3.96 6.46 -1.07
N PHE A 138 3.90 7.58 -0.35
CA PHE A 138 4.91 8.64 -0.39
C PHE A 138 5.67 8.64 0.93
N PRO A 139 7.00 8.37 0.93
CA PRO A 139 7.80 8.39 2.15
C PRO A 139 7.79 9.78 2.83
N ALA A 140 7.83 10.85 2.03
CA ALA A 140 7.87 12.24 2.49
C ALA A 140 6.70 13.09 1.95
N ARG A 141 6.37 14.17 2.67
CA ARG A 141 5.26 15.09 2.34
C ARG A 141 5.69 16.20 1.39
N HIS A 142 6.00 15.84 0.15
CA HIS A 142 6.24 16.84 -0.90
C HIS A 142 4.92 17.28 -1.54
N ALA A 143 4.73 18.58 -1.73
CA ALA A 143 3.45 19.14 -2.17
C ALA A 143 3.02 18.68 -3.58
N SER A 144 3.97 18.38 -4.46
CA SER A 144 3.71 18.07 -5.87
C SER A 144 3.87 16.60 -6.26
N SER A 145 4.46 15.76 -5.41
CA SER A 145 4.80 14.37 -5.78
C SER A 145 3.55 13.55 -6.13
N ALA A 146 2.50 13.66 -5.33
CA ALA A 146 1.23 12.99 -5.58
C ALA A 146 0.56 13.44 -6.88
N TYR A 147 0.52 14.76 -7.13
CA TYR A 147 -0.06 15.28 -8.36
C TYR A 147 0.71 14.82 -9.60
N ARG A 148 2.05 14.89 -9.58
CA ARG A 148 2.89 14.47 -10.72
C ARG A 148 2.72 12.99 -11.03
N LEU A 149 2.69 12.12 -10.01
CA LEU A 149 2.48 10.68 -10.21
C LEU A 149 1.09 10.41 -10.80
N LEU A 150 0.04 11.00 -10.22
CA LEU A 150 -1.34 10.76 -10.65
C LEU A 150 -1.65 11.35 -12.04
N SER A 151 -0.96 12.41 -12.45
CA SER A 151 -1.08 13.02 -13.78
C SER A 151 -0.17 12.38 -14.83
N GLY A 152 0.69 11.42 -14.46
CA GLY A 152 1.67 10.82 -15.36
C GLY A 152 2.84 11.74 -15.75
N CYS A 153 3.03 12.85 -15.02
CA CYS A 153 4.11 13.82 -15.25
C CYS A 153 5.35 13.57 -14.38
N ALA A 154 5.36 12.50 -13.57
CA ALA A 154 6.52 12.13 -12.76
C ALA A 154 7.63 11.53 -13.63
N GLU A 155 8.89 11.84 -13.30
CA GLU A 155 10.04 11.20 -13.93
C GLU A 155 10.16 9.73 -13.47
N ALA A 156 10.78 8.87 -14.28
CA ALA A 156 10.93 7.46 -13.96
C ALA A 156 11.62 7.20 -12.61
N ARG A 157 12.58 8.04 -12.21
CA ARG A 157 13.25 7.94 -10.90
C ARG A 157 12.37 8.30 -9.69
N GLN A 158 11.27 9.00 -9.93
CA GLN A 158 10.30 9.42 -8.91
C GLN A 158 9.15 8.40 -8.76
N HIS A 159 9.16 7.35 -9.57
CA HIS A 159 8.14 6.31 -9.59
C HIS A 159 8.77 4.94 -9.33
N LEU A 160 8.55 4.40 -8.14
CA LEU A 160 9.03 3.08 -7.74
C LEU A 160 7.89 2.07 -7.82
N GLY A 161 7.78 1.34 -8.93
CA GLY A 161 6.78 0.29 -9.11
C GLY A 161 7.26 -1.10 -8.69
N LEU A 162 6.36 -1.94 -8.20
CA LEU A 162 6.64 -3.37 -7.95
C LEU A 162 6.53 -4.24 -9.19
N LEU A 163 5.94 -3.73 -10.26
CA LEU A 163 5.70 -4.47 -11.50
C LEU A 163 6.88 -4.31 -12.46
N GLY A 164 7.08 -5.34 -13.28
CA GLY A 164 8.07 -5.37 -14.35
C GLY A 164 9.26 -6.25 -14.00
N PRO A 165 9.68 -7.14 -14.93
CA PRO A 165 10.63 -8.21 -14.64
C PRO A 165 11.97 -7.66 -14.13
N LEU A 166 12.45 -8.21 -13.02
CA LEU A 166 13.82 -8.04 -12.59
C LEU A 166 14.60 -9.32 -12.92
N PRO A 167 15.61 -9.29 -13.79
CA PRO A 167 16.43 -10.47 -14.07
C PRO A 167 17.19 -10.87 -12.80
N GLY A 168 17.05 -12.13 -12.37
CA GLY A 168 17.82 -12.70 -11.27
C GLY A 168 17.14 -12.77 -9.89
N ALA A 169 15.83 -12.49 -9.79
CA ALA A 169 15.11 -12.67 -8.54
C ALA A 169 15.04 -14.17 -8.16
N ALA A 170 15.74 -14.56 -7.09
CA ALA A 170 15.71 -15.93 -6.59
C ALA A 170 14.31 -16.25 -6.04
N HIS A 171 13.72 -17.35 -6.50
CA HIS A 171 12.47 -17.84 -5.93
C HIS A 171 12.76 -18.38 -4.53
N GLN A 172 12.24 -17.73 -3.50
CA GLN A 172 12.33 -18.25 -2.14
C GLN A 172 11.17 -19.21 -1.89
N HIS A 173 11.47 -20.40 -1.34
CA HIS A 173 10.47 -21.39 -0.94
C HIS A 173 9.59 -20.97 0.27
N ALA A 174 9.74 -19.73 0.76
CA ALA A 174 9.03 -19.23 1.92
C ALA A 174 7.68 -18.56 1.58
N TYR A 175 7.32 -18.41 0.31
CA TYR A 175 6.11 -17.65 -0.09
C TYR A 175 4.78 -18.27 0.38
N ASP A 176 4.78 -19.57 0.69
CA ASP A 176 3.62 -20.30 1.20
C ASP A 176 3.47 -20.20 2.73
N ARG A 177 4.44 -19.59 3.43
CA ARG A 177 4.35 -19.32 4.87
C ARG A 177 3.40 -18.14 5.13
N PRO A 178 2.88 -18.01 6.37
CA PRO A 178 2.10 -16.84 6.77
C PRO A 178 2.79 -15.53 6.42
N LEU A 179 2.03 -14.53 5.96
CA LEU A 179 2.55 -13.22 5.57
C LEU A 179 3.37 -12.58 6.68
N GLU A 180 2.96 -12.69 7.95
CA GLU A 180 3.74 -12.17 9.07
C GLU A 180 5.17 -12.71 9.10
N HIS A 181 5.34 -14.02 8.84
CA HIS A 181 6.65 -14.66 8.83
C HIS A 181 7.50 -14.24 7.64
N VAL A 182 6.87 -14.09 6.46
CA VAL A 182 7.57 -13.62 5.25
C VAL A 182 8.05 -12.19 5.43
N ILE A 183 7.23 -11.32 6.03
CA ILE A 183 7.58 -9.93 6.30
C ILE A 183 8.73 -9.87 7.32
N ASP A 184 8.65 -10.62 8.42
CA ASP A 184 9.69 -10.60 9.46
C ASP A 184 11.03 -11.10 8.89
N GLN A 185 11.03 -12.24 8.19
CA GLN A 185 12.23 -12.76 7.53
C GLN A 185 12.81 -11.77 6.52
N PHE A 186 11.95 -11.07 5.78
CA PHE A 186 12.37 -10.07 4.79
C PHE A 186 13.03 -8.87 5.48
N VAL A 187 12.43 -8.34 6.54
CA VAL A 187 12.96 -7.18 7.28
C VAL A 187 14.26 -7.54 7.99
N ASP A 188 14.33 -8.71 8.64
CA ASP A 188 15.57 -9.21 9.27
C ASP A 188 16.72 -9.33 8.25
N ALA A 189 16.42 -9.72 7.01
CA ALA A 189 17.41 -9.81 5.95
C ALA A 189 17.92 -8.42 5.48
N LEU A 190 17.10 -7.38 5.57
CA LEU A 190 17.52 -6.01 5.28
C LEU A 190 18.52 -5.50 6.32
N ASP A 191 18.26 -5.77 7.60
CA ASP A 191 19.12 -5.32 8.71
C ASP A 191 20.49 -6.01 8.73
N THR A 192 20.57 -7.24 8.23
CA THR A 192 21.83 -8.01 8.15
C THR A 192 22.71 -7.64 6.95
N THR A 193 22.20 -6.85 6.00
CA THR A 193 22.95 -6.39 4.83
C THR A 193 23.56 -5.02 5.15
N PRO A 194 24.88 -4.89 5.44
CA PRO A 194 25.46 -3.59 5.74
C PRO A 194 25.38 -2.67 4.52
N VAL A 195 24.89 -1.44 4.77
CA VAL A 195 24.80 -0.33 3.80
C VAL A 195 26.18 0.11 3.31
#